data_AF-A0A1Z5KCJ0-F1
#
_entry.id   AF-A0A1Z5KCJ0-F1
#
_cell.length_a   1.000
_cell.length_b   1.000
_cell.length_c   1.000
_cell.angle_alpha   90.00
_cell.angle_beta   90.00
_cell.angle_gamma   90.00
#
_symmetry.space_group_name_H-M   'P 1'
#
loop_
_entity.id
_entity.type
_entity.pdbx_description
1 polymer ?
#
loop_
_entity_poly.entity_id
_entity_poly.type
_entity_poly.pdbx_seq_one_letter_code
_entity_poly.pdbx_strand_id
1 'polypeptide(L)'
;MSTKNKSDDNGKNHDKSNNPSHTTKTTSYLRPPEESFVTTTDVLNSINRTLHELNEGSSSYFELQRRLPDGSTRQASPAEQAAADCQTRLQQATQWLASLKTKAEQTEWAEVQRCYGNQLYQKQQYENAIEVYLTCLPVIGINHHRMKNPSDAFVESEEQDSRQQEDLDEGDEEDQQQRLLLYCKIMNNLAQSALQLQWYRKAETFCTMALDYNSEQHLPMHQVAAHPEQISKLYFRRGKARKCRGEYKLAKMDFERAFELVSNELERRVIQSELRNVHEKAKQAKQNQQHQKQSLRQVMMTKHSNKFDSQNKEVGLFKTQSVPSRKAYSTLRAPRPTQETATKKEQQHNEERQEKDEDLTLQLSYWEYYLAMAGRVAHYFLQLLGDDDGGGYQANRSSNQRNKLAEEKLD
;
A
#
# COMPACT_ATOMS: atom_id res chain seq x y z
N MET A 1 -43.69 -23.01 -60.58
CA MET A 1 -43.66 -21.54 -60.42
C MET A 1 -42.23 -21.12 -60.19
N SER A 2 -41.59 -20.63 -61.25
CA SER A 2 -40.26 -20.02 -61.21
C SER A 2 -40.34 -18.63 -60.60
N THR A 3 -39.41 -18.29 -59.71
CA THR A 3 -38.88 -16.92 -59.67
C THR A 3 -37.37 -16.97 -59.48
N LYS A 4 -36.75 -16.21 -60.38
CA LYS A 4 -35.34 -15.97 -60.64
C LYS A 4 -35.03 -14.56 -60.12
N ASN A 5 -33.75 -14.24 -60.03
CA ASN A 5 -33.14 -12.90 -59.79
C ASN A 5 -32.88 -12.61 -58.30
N LYS A 6 -31.75 -12.01 -57.89
CA LYS A 6 -30.88 -11.08 -58.60
C LYS A 6 -29.50 -11.07 -57.92
N SER A 7 -28.46 -11.19 -58.73
CA SER A 7 -27.11 -10.67 -58.48
C SER A 7 -27.16 -9.18 -58.14
N ASP A 8 -26.29 -8.69 -57.25
CA ASP A 8 -25.61 -7.41 -57.40
C ASP A 8 -24.46 -7.22 -56.38
N ASP A 9 -23.38 -6.68 -56.92
CA ASP A 9 -22.36 -5.79 -56.36
C ASP A 9 -21.23 -6.33 -55.44
N ASN A 10 -20.13 -6.66 -56.12
CA ASN A 10 -18.82 -6.91 -55.53
C ASN A 10 -18.05 -5.57 -55.45
N GLY A 11 -18.29 -4.83 -54.37
CA GLY A 11 -17.60 -3.58 -54.07
C GLY A 11 -16.12 -3.82 -53.73
N LYS A 12 -15.24 -3.48 -54.67
CA LYS A 12 -13.78 -3.36 -54.44
C LYS A 12 -13.52 -2.27 -53.40
N ASN A 13 -13.21 -2.67 -52.17
CA ASN A 13 -12.62 -1.79 -51.18
C ASN A 13 -11.21 -1.41 -51.61
N HIS A 14 -11.03 -0.13 -51.97
CA HIS A 14 -9.73 0.50 -52.09
C HIS A 14 -9.12 0.67 -50.68
N ASP A 15 -8.17 -0.18 -50.33
CA ASP A 15 -7.22 0.07 -49.24
C ASP A 15 -6.39 1.31 -49.57
N LYS A 16 -6.82 2.46 -49.05
CA LYS A 16 -5.98 3.66 -48.91
C LYS A 16 -5.41 3.67 -47.49
N SER A 17 -4.46 2.78 -47.25
CA SER A 17 -3.57 2.88 -46.09
C SER A 17 -2.60 4.04 -46.30
N ASN A 18 -3.09 5.27 -46.11
CA ASN A 18 -2.23 6.41 -45.81
C ASN A 18 -1.68 6.23 -44.39
N ASN A 19 -0.69 5.35 -44.27
CA ASN A 19 0.15 5.28 -43.08
C ASN A 19 1.16 6.43 -43.22
N PRO A 20 1.06 7.52 -42.43
CA PRO A 20 2.12 8.51 -42.41
C PRO A 20 3.38 7.77 -41.97
N SER A 21 4.35 7.73 -42.87
CA SER A 21 5.68 7.20 -42.59
C SER A 21 6.32 8.12 -41.55
N HIS A 22 6.00 7.88 -40.28
CA HIS A 22 6.81 8.35 -39.17
C HIS A 22 8.19 7.76 -39.43
N THR A 23 9.06 8.58 -39.98
CA THR A 23 10.50 8.42 -39.90
C THR A 23 10.82 8.49 -38.41
N THR A 24 10.63 7.35 -37.74
CA THR A 24 11.21 7.07 -36.45
C THR A 24 12.70 7.25 -36.68
N LYS A 25 13.21 8.43 -36.37
CA LYS A 25 14.61 8.55 -35.97
C LYS A 25 14.75 7.46 -34.93
N THR A 26 15.38 6.36 -35.33
CA THR A 26 15.92 5.36 -34.42
C THR A 26 17.01 6.11 -33.68
N THR A 27 16.63 7.02 -32.79
CA THR A 27 17.51 7.46 -31.74
C THR A 27 17.86 6.14 -31.09
N SER A 28 19.12 5.77 -31.26
CA SER A 28 19.81 4.72 -30.55
C SER A 28 19.79 5.13 -29.08
N TYR A 29 18.60 5.13 -28.49
CA TYR A 29 18.40 5.34 -27.08
C TYR A 29 19.10 4.16 -26.45
N LEU A 30 20.18 4.49 -25.74
CA LEU A 30 20.86 3.61 -24.82
C LEU A 30 19.77 2.84 -24.09
N ARG A 31 19.59 1.58 -24.50
CA ARG A 31 18.86 0.59 -23.74
C ARG A 31 19.35 0.81 -22.31
N PRO A 32 18.44 1.05 -21.33
CA PRO A 32 18.88 1.15 -19.94
C PRO A 32 19.80 -0.03 -19.73
N PRO A 33 21.04 0.19 -19.27
CA PRO A 33 22.06 -0.84 -19.26
C PRO A 33 21.39 -2.13 -18.78
N GLU A 34 21.39 -3.16 -19.64
CA GLU A 34 20.82 -4.46 -19.30
C GLU A 34 21.47 -5.05 -18.05
N GLU A 35 22.58 -4.46 -17.62
CA GLU A 35 23.16 -4.54 -16.30
C GLU A 35 22.14 -4.06 -15.27
N SER A 36 21.31 -5.00 -14.85
CA SER A 36 20.57 -4.98 -13.60
C SER A 36 21.39 -4.28 -12.52
N PHE A 37 20.80 -3.27 -11.86
CA PHE A 37 21.38 -2.67 -10.66
C PHE A 37 21.98 -3.74 -9.76
N VAL A 38 23.27 -3.62 -9.45
CA VAL A 38 23.99 -4.62 -8.66
C VAL A 38 23.47 -4.56 -7.23
N THR A 39 22.86 -5.61 -6.73
CA THR A 39 22.32 -5.62 -5.36
C THR A 39 23.38 -5.96 -4.32
N THR A 40 23.08 -5.72 -3.04
CA THR A 40 23.98 -6.14 -1.95
C THR A 40 24.12 -7.67 -1.97
N THR A 41 23.02 -8.37 -2.21
CA THR A 41 22.99 -9.83 -2.36
C THR A 41 23.83 -10.30 -3.55
N ASP A 42 23.79 -9.61 -4.70
CA ASP A 42 24.62 -9.97 -5.86
C ASP A 42 26.11 -9.84 -5.55
N VAL A 43 26.52 -8.76 -4.87
CA VAL A 43 27.91 -8.57 -4.44
C VAL A 43 28.34 -9.68 -3.49
N LEU A 44 27.53 -9.99 -2.47
CA LEU A 44 27.85 -11.05 -1.50
C LEU A 44 27.94 -12.42 -2.17
N ASN A 45 27.02 -12.74 -3.08
CA ASN A 45 27.05 -13.97 -3.84
C ASN A 45 28.27 -14.06 -4.75
N SER A 46 28.65 -12.96 -5.39
CA SER A 46 29.86 -12.89 -6.21
C SER A 46 31.12 -13.16 -5.38
N ILE A 47 31.25 -12.51 -4.21
CA ILE A 47 32.39 -12.72 -3.31
C ILE A 47 32.43 -14.16 -2.82
N ASN A 48 31.29 -14.70 -2.40
CA ASN A 48 31.18 -16.08 -1.92
C ASN A 48 31.53 -17.10 -3.00
N ARG A 49 31.13 -16.85 -4.24
CA ARG A 49 31.50 -17.70 -5.39
C ARG A 49 33.01 -17.71 -5.60
N THR A 50 33.64 -16.53 -5.62
CA THR A 50 35.09 -16.42 -5.78
C THR A 50 35.86 -17.05 -4.62
N LEU A 51 35.39 -16.89 -3.38
CA LEU A 51 36.00 -17.56 -2.22
C LEU A 51 35.90 -19.08 -2.29
N HIS A 52 34.76 -19.60 -2.74
CA HIS A 52 34.56 -21.03 -2.91
C HIS A 52 35.46 -21.61 -4.02
N GLU A 53 35.68 -20.86 -5.10
CA GLU A 53 36.61 -21.24 -6.18
C GLU A 53 38.08 -21.26 -5.72
N LEU A 54 38.47 -20.37 -4.80
CA LEU A 54 39.85 -20.28 -4.30
C LEU A 54 40.18 -21.28 -3.18
N ASN A 55 39.20 -21.67 -2.37
CA ASN A 55 39.40 -22.55 -1.22
C ASN A 55 38.63 -23.87 -1.41
N GLU A 56 39.26 -24.85 -2.06
CA GLU A 56 38.77 -26.22 -2.12
C GLU A 56 38.72 -26.85 -0.71
N GLY A 57 37.64 -26.60 0.04
CA GLY A 57 37.37 -27.20 1.35
C GLY A 57 37.24 -26.25 2.54
N SER A 58 37.41 -24.93 2.38
CA SER A 58 37.12 -23.98 3.47
C SER A 58 35.67 -23.49 3.38
N SER A 59 34.90 -23.66 4.45
CA SER A 59 33.50 -23.23 4.55
C SER A 59 33.34 -21.73 4.85
N SER A 60 34.27 -20.89 4.39
CA SER A 60 34.22 -19.45 4.64
C SER A 60 33.19 -18.80 3.72
N TYR A 61 32.13 -18.21 4.28
CA TYR A 61 31.11 -17.49 3.53
C TYR A 61 30.79 -16.15 4.21
N PHE A 62 30.50 -15.13 3.41
CA PHE A 62 29.97 -13.86 3.86
C PHE A 62 28.45 -13.89 3.85
N GLU A 63 27.85 -13.33 4.89
CA GLU A 63 26.40 -13.13 4.98
C GLU A 63 26.09 -11.73 5.49
N LEU A 64 24.94 -11.20 5.06
CA LEU A 64 24.44 -9.93 5.56
C LEU A 64 23.98 -10.11 7.01
N GLN A 65 24.49 -9.27 7.92
CA GLN A 65 24.12 -9.27 9.33
C GLN A 65 23.39 -7.98 9.73
N ARG A 66 22.31 -8.11 10.49
CA ARG A 66 21.62 -6.99 11.14
C ARG A 66 22.25 -6.74 12.52
N ARG A 67 22.64 -5.50 12.77
CA ARG A 67 23.04 -5.03 14.09
C ARG A 67 21.81 -4.65 14.91
N LEU A 68 21.71 -5.18 16.13
CA LEU A 68 20.66 -4.89 17.08
C LEU A 68 21.07 -3.71 17.99
N PRO A 69 20.11 -3.06 18.70
CA PRO A 69 20.39 -1.90 19.55
C PRO A 69 21.35 -2.19 20.72
N ASP A 70 21.43 -3.44 21.16
CA ASP A 70 22.37 -3.92 22.18
C ASP A 70 23.80 -4.12 21.64
N GLY A 71 24.02 -3.86 20.35
CA GLY A 71 25.29 -4.04 19.66
C GLY A 71 25.54 -5.46 19.15
N SER A 72 24.70 -6.43 19.50
CA SER A 72 24.79 -7.79 18.98
C SER A 72 24.44 -7.83 17.48
N THR A 73 24.88 -8.89 16.79
CA THR A 73 24.54 -9.12 15.39
C THR A 73 23.76 -10.42 15.24
N ARG A 74 22.84 -10.44 14.27
CA ARG A 74 22.18 -11.64 13.80
C ARG A 74 22.16 -11.66 12.28
N GLN A 75 21.98 -12.84 11.68
CA GLN A 75 21.75 -12.94 10.24
C GLN A 75 20.55 -12.08 9.83
N ALA A 76 20.69 -11.37 8.71
CA ALA A 76 19.61 -10.59 8.13
C ALA A 76 18.50 -11.53 7.64
N SER A 77 17.25 -11.21 7.99
CA SER A 77 16.09 -11.95 7.47
C SER A 77 15.93 -11.71 5.95
N PRO A 78 15.20 -12.57 5.22
CA PRO A 78 14.96 -12.35 3.79
C PRO A 78 14.35 -10.98 3.47
N ALA A 79 13.47 -10.46 4.34
CA ALA A 79 12.89 -9.13 4.18
C ALA A 79 13.92 -8.01 4.39
N GLU A 80 14.88 -8.20 5.31
CA GLU A 80 15.97 -7.24 5.54
C GLU A 80 16.98 -7.25 4.38
N GLN A 81 17.27 -8.42 3.82
CA GLN A 81 18.09 -8.55 2.61
C GLN A 81 17.42 -7.85 1.42
N ALA A 82 16.13 -8.11 1.17
CA ALA A 82 15.38 -7.43 0.12
C ALA A 82 15.33 -5.90 0.31
N ALA A 83 15.21 -5.43 1.55
CA ALA A 83 15.26 -4.00 1.86
C ALA A 83 16.64 -3.39 1.55
N ALA A 84 17.72 -4.07 1.93
CA ALA A 84 19.08 -3.64 1.62
C ALA A 84 19.35 -3.61 0.10
N ASP A 85 18.85 -4.60 -0.63
CA ASP A 85 18.93 -4.67 -2.08
C ASP A 85 18.16 -3.51 -2.73
N CYS A 86 16.92 -3.29 -2.31
CA CYS A 86 16.11 -2.17 -2.80
C CYS A 86 16.79 -0.81 -2.53
N GLN A 87 17.35 -0.61 -1.32
CA GLN A 87 18.10 0.60 -0.97
C GLN A 87 19.32 0.80 -1.89
N THR A 88 20.06 -0.28 -2.14
CA THR A 88 21.25 -0.26 -3.01
C THR A 88 20.87 0.13 -4.45
N ARG A 89 19.77 -0.42 -4.98
CA ARG A 89 19.25 -0.05 -6.30
C ARG A 89 18.79 1.42 -6.36
N LEU A 90 18.12 1.90 -5.30
CA LEU A 90 17.66 3.29 -5.24
C LEU A 90 18.84 4.27 -5.19
N GLN A 91 19.92 3.93 -4.48
CA GLN A 91 21.14 4.72 -4.45
C GLN A 91 21.80 4.77 -5.83
N GLN A 92 21.95 3.63 -6.51
CA GLN A 92 22.49 3.59 -7.87
C GLN A 92 21.63 4.37 -8.86
N ALA A 93 20.30 4.21 -8.79
CA ALA A 93 19.37 4.99 -9.61
C ALA A 93 19.54 6.50 -9.38
N THR A 94 19.68 6.93 -8.12
CA THR A 94 19.90 8.34 -7.78
C THR A 94 21.24 8.86 -8.31
N GLN A 95 22.32 8.08 -8.19
CA GLN A 95 23.63 8.42 -8.75
C GLN A 95 23.59 8.52 -10.28
N TRP A 96 22.89 7.60 -10.94
CA TRP A 96 22.70 7.63 -12.39
C TRP A 96 21.93 8.87 -12.82
N LEU A 97 20.84 9.18 -12.12
CA LEU A 97 20.04 10.38 -12.40
C LEU A 97 20.82 11.68 -12.22
N ALA A 98 21.72 11.74 -11.24
CA ALA A 98 22.62 12.87 -11.05
C ALA A 98 23.63 13.04 -12.19
N SER A 99 23.89 11.99 -12.98
CA SER A 99 24.75 12.06 -14.17
C SER A 99 24.01 12.56 -15.43
N LEU A 100 22.68 12.55 -15.43
CA LEU A 100 21.85 13.08 -16.52
C LEU A 100 21.77 14.61 -16.43
N LYS A 101 21.96 15.29 -17.56
CA LYS A 101 22.14 16.76 -17.60
C LYS A 101 20.81 17.51 -17.55
N THR A 102 19.76 16.95 -18.12
CA THR A 102 18.48 17.64 -18.31
C THR A 102 17.33 16.94 -17.57
N LYS A 103 16.34 17.72 -17.12
CA LYS A 103 15.09 17.19 -16.52
C LYS A 103 14.33 16.27 -17.50
N ALA A 104 14.39 16.61 -18.79
CA ALA A 104 13.80 15.82 -19.87
C ALA A 104 14.42 14.41 -19.96
N GLU A 105 15.76 14.30 -19.96
CA GLU A 105 16.46 13.01 -19.95
C GLU A 105 16.10 12.17 -18.70
N GLN A 106 15.98 12.80 -17.53
CA GLN A 106 15.57 12.10 -16.31
C GLN A 106 14.14 11.56 -16.41
N THR A 107 13.22 12.37 -16.95
CA THR A 107 11.81 12.00 -17.16
C THR A 107 11.68 10.87 -18.18
N GLU A 108 12.42 10.94 -19.28
CA GLU A 108 12.50 9.88 -20.30
C GLU A 108 13.04 8.58 -19.69
N TRP A 109 14.14 8.64 -18.95
CA TRP A 109 14.70 7.48 -18.26
C TRP A 109 13.68 6.81 -17.33
N ALA A 110 12.94 7.59 -16.54
CA ALA A 110 11.90 7.06 -15.66
C ALA A 110 10.74 6.41 -16.46
N GLU A 111 10.36 6.97 -17.60
CA GLU A 111 9.33 6.36 -18.45
C GLU A 111 9.80 5.03 -19.05
N VAL A 112 11.08 4.91 -19.41
CA VAL A 112 11.67 3.64 -19.88
C VAL A 112 11.70 2.61 -18.74
N GLN A 113 12.13 2.98 -17.54
CA GLN A 113 12.08 2.10 -16.36
C GLN A 113 10.64 1.67 -16.03
N ARG A 114 9.68 2.60 -16.08
CA ARG A 114 8.26 2.28 -15.92
C ARG A 114 7.77 1.29 -16.97
N CYS A 115 8.19 1.44 -18.22
CA CYS A 115 7.86 0.48 -19.29
C CYS A 115 8.46 -0.91 -19.02
N TYR A 116 9.71 -0.98 -18.53
CA TYR A 116 10.33 -2.23 -18.13
C TYR A 116 9.59 -2.90 -16.95
N GLY A 117 9.20 -2.12 -15.94
CA GLY A 117 8.36 -2.60 -14.85
C GLY A 117 7.02 -3.15 -15.34
N ASN A 118 6.41 -2.55 -16.37
CA ASN A 118 5.18 -3.08 -16.98
C ASN A 118 5.41 -4.46 -17.62
N GLN A 119 6.57 -4.70 -18.24
CA GLN A 119 6.92 -6.01 -18.80
C GLN A 119 7.06 -7.06 -17.69
N LEU A 120 7.72 -6.72 -16.58
CA LEU A 120 7.82 -7.60 -15.41
C LEU A 120 6.45 -7.90 -14.81
N TYR A 121 5.57 -6.88 -14.72
CA TYR A 121 4.19 -7.05 -14.28
C TYR A 121 3.41 -8.02 -15.18
N GLN A 122 3.53 -7.90 -16.51
CA GLN A 122 2.89 -8.81 -17.47
C GLN A 122 3.39 -10.25 -17.32
N LYS A 123 4.66 -10.43 -16.96
CA LYS A 123 5.27 -11.73 -16.61
C LYS A 123 4.91 -12.23 -15.20
N GLN A 124 3.99 -11.54 -14.50
CA GLN A 124 3.56 -11.84 -13.13
C GLN A 124 4.68 -11.75 -12.07
N GLN A 125 5.78 -11.06 -12.39
CA GLN A 125 6.89 -10.80 -11.47
C GLN A 125 6.64 -9.49 -10.71
N TYR A 126 5.60 -9.48 -9.88
CA TYR A 126 5.09 -8.25 -9.26
C TYR A 126 6.06 -7.60 -8.28
N GLU A 127 6.83 -8.39 -7.51
CA GLU A 127 7.83 -7.89 -6.57
C GLU A 127 8.95 -7.15 -7.32
N ASN A 128 9.53 -7.79 -8.34
CA ASN A 128 10.54 -7.16 -9.21
C ASN A 128 9.99 -5.91 -9.92
N ALA A 129 8.73 -5.95 -10.37
CA ALA A 129 8.08 -4.79 -10.99
C ALA A 129 7.98 -3.62 -10.00
N ILE A 130 7.61 -3.88 -8.74
CA ILE A 130 7.58 -2.85 -7.69
C ILE A 130 8.96 -2.24 -7.50
N GLU A 131 10.01 -3.05 -7.39
CA GLU A 131 11.38 -2.56 -7.22
C GLU A 131 11.80 -1.64 -8.36
N VAL A 132 11.48 -1.98 -9.62
CA VAL A 132 11.73 -1.13 -10.79
C VAL A 132 10.89 0.15 -10.76
N TYR A 133 9.62 0.10 -10.34
CA TYR A 133 8.83 1.32 -10.23
C TYR A 133 9.35 2.25 -9.13
N LEU A 134 9.88 1.71 -8.03
CA LEU A 134 10.46 2.51 -6.94
C LEU A 134 11.70 3.27 -7.38
N THR A 135 12.53 2.72 -8.28
CA THR A 135 13.70 3.44 -8.81
C THR A 135 13.33 4.64 -9.69
N CYS A 136 12.07 4.74 -10.13
CA CYS A 136 11.58 5.90 -10.88
C CYS A 136 11.27 7.11 -9.98
N LEU A 137 11.05 6.90 -8.67
CA LEU A 137 10.59 7.96 -7.75
C LEU A 137 11.59 9.11 -7.52
N PRO A 138 12.93 8.89 -7.49
CA PRO A 138 13.88 9.99 -7.33
C PRO A 138 13.77 11.07 -8.43
N VAL A 139 13.37 10.71 -9.66
CA VAL A 139 13.17 11.66 -10.78
C VAL A 139 12.14 12.73 -10.45
N ILE A 140 11.19 12.42 -9.58
CA ILE A 140 10.04 13.27 -9.28
C ILE A 140 10.42 14.32 -8.21
N GLY A 141 11.54 14.12 -7.51
CA GLY A 141 12.06 15.12 -6.58
C GLY A 141 11.26 15.25 -5.29
N ILE A 142 10.48 14.22 -4.90
CA ILE A 142 9.69 14.20 -3.65
C ILE A 142 10.57 14.51 -2.41
N ASN A 143 11.89 14.31 -2.53
CA ASN A 143 12.86 14.52 -1.46
C ASN A 143 13.17 16.00 -1.12
N HIS A 144 12.66 17.01 -1.84
CA HIS A 144 13.09 18.41 -1.60
C HIS A 144 12.03 19.40 -1.14
N HIS A 145 10.73 19.12 -1.22
CA HIS A 145 9.72 20.09 -0.77
C HIS A 145 9.15 19.87 0.63
N ARG A 146 9.12 18.63 1.16
CA ARG A 146 8.40 18.35 2.43
C ARG A 146 9.22 18.50 3.72
N MET A 147 10.51 18.80 3.62
CA MET A 147 11.42 18.86 4.79
C MET A 147 12.10 20.21 4.98
N LYS A 148 11.74 21.25 4.20
CA LYS A 148 12.01 22.62 4.67
C LYS A 148 11.06 22.88 5.83
N ASN A 149 11.50 22.58 7.04
CA ASN A 149 10.83 23.02 8.25
C ASN A 149 10.60 24.54 8.12
N PRO A 150 9.35 25.02 8.25
CA PRO A 150 9.07 26.46 8.23
C PRO A 150 9.88 27.23 9.28
N SER A 151 10.34 26.53 10.33
CA SER A 151 11.15 27.11 11.40
C SER A 151 12.59 27.45 11.00
N ASP A 152 13.14 26.86 9.93
CA ASP A 152 14.50 27.20 9.46
C ASP A 152 14.51 28.31 8.39
N ALA A 153 13.33 28.79 7.97
CA ALA A 153 13.21 29.85 6.97
C ALA A 153 13.17 31.28 7.56
N PHE A 154 13.37 31.45 8.88
CA PHE A 154 13.03 32.71 9.57
C PHE A 154 14.22 33.64 9.89
N VAL A 155 15.44 33.43 9.37
CA VAL A 155 16.60 34.24 9.81
C VAL A 155 17.43 34.94 8.71
N GLU A 156 17.18 34.74 7.41
CA GLU A 156 17.99 35.44 6.38
C GLU A 156 17.16 36.37 5.47
N SER A 157 17.21 37.66 5.83
CA SER A 157 17.22 38.85 4.96
C SER A 157 15.97 39.20 4.12
N GLU A 158 15.08 40.01 4.70
CA GLU A 158 13.89 40.62 4.07
C GLU A 158 14.17 41.72 3.01
N GLU A 159 15.41 42.06 2.65
CA GLU A 159 15.68 43.34 1.93
C GLU A 159 16.22 43.27 0.49
N GLN A 160 16.25 42.12 -0.20
CA GLN A 160 16.82 42.07 -1.58
C GLN A 160 15.98 41.44 -2.70
N ASP A 161 14.79 40.88 -2.47
CA ASP A 161 14.20 39.92 -3.42
C ASP A 161 13.02 40.41 -4.30
N SER A 162 12.67 41.70 -4.26
CA SER A 162 11.46 42.20 -4.96
C SER A 162 11.61 42.43 -6.48
N ARG A 163 12.71 41.99 -7.12
CA ARG A 163 12.97 42.32 -8.55
C ARG A 163 13.40 41.18 -9.47
N GLN A 164 13.45 39.93 -9.00
CA GLN A 164 13.82 38.78 -9.86
C GLN A 164 12.71 37.73 -10.01
N GLN A 165 11.48 38.01 -9.55
CA GLN A 165 10.43 37.00 -9.45
C GLN A 165 9.41 37.01 -10.61
N GLU A 166 9.58 37.85 -11.64
CA GLU A 166 8.60 37.97 -12.75
C GLU A 166 8.99 37.22 -14.04
N ASP A 167 10.21 36.71 -14.18
CA ASP A 167 10.62 35.87 -15.33
C ASP A 167 10.63 34.38 -14.95
N LEU A 168 9.59 33.90 -14.26
CA LEU A 168 9.33 32.47 -14.15
C LEU A 168 8.91 31.97 -15.54
N ASP A 169 9.86 31.33 -16.21
CA ASP A 169 9.80 30.80 -17.57
C ASP A 169 8.58 29.88 -17.75
N GLU A 170 7.66 30.20 -18.67
CA GLU A 170 6.46 29.40 -18.96
C GLU A 170 6.78 27.91 -19.23
N GLY A 171 8.02 27.59 -19.61
CA GLY A 171 8.50 26.22 -19.79
C GLY A 171 8.52 25.36 -18.52
N ASP A 172 8.63 25.95 -17.32
CA ASP A 172 8.70 25.18 -16.07
C ASP A 172 7.31 24.60 -15.67
N GLU A 173 6.20 25.22 -16.07
CA GLU A 173 4.85 24.72 -15.76
C GLU A 173 4.52 23.44 -16.54
N GLU A 174 4.84 23.39 -17.84
CA GLU A 174 4.60 22.20 -18.67
C GLU A 174 5.43 21.01 -18.16
N ASP A 175 6.71 21.26 -17.84
CA ASP A 175 7.62 20.27 -17.25
C ASP A 175 7.07 19.74 -15.91
N GLN A 176 6.54 20.62 -15.06
CA GLN A 176 5.93 20.24 -13.79
C GLN A 176 4.68 19.37 -13.98
N GLN A 177 3.82 19.71 -14.96
CA GLN A 177 2.63 18.93 -15.29
C GLN A 177 2.99 17.55 -15.85
N GLN A 178 4.00 17.46 -16.71
CA GLN A 178 4.50 16.18 -17.23
C GLN A 178 5.08 15.29 -16.11
N ARG A 179 5.83 15.87 -15.16
CA ARG A 179 6.36 15.14 -13.99
C ARG A 179 5.24 14.66 -13.06
N LEU A 180 4.21 15.48 -12.84
CA LEU A 180 3.03 15.09 -12.06
C LEU A 180 2.27 13.94 -12.73
N LEU A 181 2.10 13.97 -14.05
CA LEU A 181 1.50 12.87 -14.81
C LEU A 181 2.32 11.58 -14.65
N LEU A 182 3.64 11.67 -14.82
CA LEU A 182 4.54 10.54 -14.67
C LEU A 182 4.44 9.95 -13.25
N TYR A 183 4.41 10.80 -12.22
CA TYR A 183 4.22 10.36 -10.84
C TYR A 183 2.93 9.58 -10.66
N CYS A 184 1.80 10.15 -11.11
CA CYS A 184 0.51 9.49 -11.03
C CYS A 184 0.53 8.12 -11.72
N LYS A 185 1.17 8.00 -12.90
CA LYS A 185 1.34 6.71 -13.61
C LYS A 185 2.16 5.70 -12.81
N ILE A 186 3.29 6.11 -12.22
CA ILE A 186 4.16 5.23 -11.43
C ILE A 186 3.44 4.75 -10.16
N MET A 187 2.79 5.66 -9.42
CA MET A 187 2.05 5.31 -8.21
C MET A 187 0.85 4.40 -8.51
N ASN A 188 0.20 4.62 -9.65
CA ASN A 188 -0.83 3.73 -10.17
C ASN A 188 -0.32 2.30 -10.39
N ASN A 189 0.86 2.16 -11.01
CA ASN A 189 1.51 0.88 -11.25
C ASN A 189 1.95 0.19 -9.94
N LEU A 190 2.54 0.94 -9.01
CA LEU A 190 2.92 0.46 -7.68
C LEU A 190 1.71 -0.07 -6.91
N ALA A 191 0.61 0.70 -6.87
CA ALA A 191 -0.63 0.28 -6.22
C ALA A 191 -1.22 -0.97 -6.88
N GLN A 192 -1.17 -1.06 -8.21
CA GLN A 192 -1.65 -2.24 -8.93
C GLN A 192 -0.85 -3.50 -8.59
N SER A 193 0.49 -3.43 -8.62
CA SER A 193 1.34 -4.56 -8.24
C SER A 193 1.13 -4.96 -6.77
N ALA A 194 1.01 -3.99 -5.87
CA ALA A 194 0.72 -4.24 -4.46
C ALA A 194 -0.64 -4.94 -4.26
N LEU A 195 -1.67 -4.57 -5.03
CA LEU A 195 -2.97 -5.27 -5.01
C LEU A 195 -2.85 -6.73 -5.47
N GLN A 196 -2.00 -7.04 -6.47
CA GLN A 196 -1.77 -8.43 -6.92
C GLN A 196 -1.10 -9.28 -5.84
N LEU A 197 -0.21 -8.67 -5.05
CA LEU A 197 0.45 -9.30 -3.89
C LEU A 197 -0.39 -9.28 -2.61
N GLN A 198 -1.63 -8.76 -2.67
CA GLN A 198 -2.51 -8.59 -1.52
C GLN A 198 -1.96 -7.67 -0.42
N TRP A 199 -0.99 -6.82 -0.75
CA TRP A 199 -0.44 -5.78 0.14
C TRP A 199 -1.37 -4.56 0.17
N TYR A 200 -2.59 -4.75 0.66
CA TYR A 200 -3.66 -3.74 0.58
C TYR A 200 -3.29 -2.43 1.26
N ARG A 201 -2.58 -2.49 2.40
CA ARG A 201 -2.16 -1.29 3.12
C ARG A 201 -1.14 -0.47 2.31
N LYS A 202 -0.16 -1.14 1.71
CA LYS A 202 0.82 -0.48 0.81
C LYS A 202 0.14 0.12 -0.41
N ALA A 203 -0.79 -0.60 -1.03
CA ALA A 203 -1.56 -0.10 -2.16
C ALA A 203 -2.34 1.18 -1.82
N GLU A 204 -2.99 1.23 -0.65
CA GLU A 204 -3.65 2.43 -0.13
C GLU A 204 -2.67 3.58 0.12
N THR A 205 -1.51 3.30 0.75
CA THR A 205 -0.47 4.31 0.98
C THR A 205 -0.01 4.92 -0.34
N PHE A 206 0.29 4.10 -1.35
CA PHE A 206 0.71 4.60 -2.66
C PHE A 206 -0.35 5.49 -3.32
N CYS A 207 -1.62 5.09 -3.27
CA CYS A 207 -2.70 5.91 -3.84
C CYS A 207 -2.86 7.23 -3.07
N THR A 208 -2.74 7.19 -1.74
CA THR A 208 -2.89 8.38 -0.89
C THR A 208 -1.76 9.37 -1.11
N MET A 209 -0.50 8.91 -1.14
CA MET A 209 0.65 9.78 -1.46
C MET A 209 0.49 10.48 -2.83
N ALA A 210 0.00 9.76 -3.85
CA ALA A 210 -0.22 10.32 -5.17
C ALA A 210 -1.33 11.39 -5.19
N LEU A 211 -2.43 11.12 -4.49
CA LEU A 211 -3.56 12.04 -4.39
C LEU A 211 -3.21 13.30 -3.57
N ASP A 212 -2.49 13.13 -2.46
CA ASP A 212 -2.02 14.21 -1.61
C ASP A 212 -1.07 15.13 -2.40
N TYR A 213 -0.07 14.55 -3.07
CA TYR A 213 0.84 15.31 -3.92
C TYR A 213 0.10 16.06 -5.04
N ASN A 214 -0.84 15.40 -5.72
CA ASN A 214 -1.65 16.07 -6.75
C ASN A 214 -2.46 17.24 -6.17
N SER A 215 -2.99 17.11 -4.95
CA SER A 215 -3.72 18.19 -4.29
C SER A 215 -2.82 19.34 -3.84
N GLU A 216 -1.57 19.06 -3.45
CA GLU A 216 -0.59 20.07 -3.07
C GLU A 216 -0.10 20.88 -4.29
N GLN A 217 0.01 20.25 -5.46
CA GLN A 217 0.47 20.90 -6.69
C GLN A 217 -0.61 21.77 -7.37
N HIS A 218 -1.90 21.49 -7.14
CA HIS A 218 -2.98 22.33 -7.68
C HIS A 218 -3.20 23.56 -6.78
N LEU A 219 -2.48 24.65 -7.08
CA LEU A 219 -2.77 25.97 -6.50
C LEU A 219 -4.18 26.48 -6.88
N PRO A 220 -4.78 27.39 -6.08
CA PRO A 220 -6.23 27.63 -6.07
C PRO A 220 -6.86 28.28 -7.32
N MET A 221 -6.10 28.64 -8.37
CA MET A 221 -6.64 29.35 -9.53
C MET A 221 -6.79 28.44 -10.76
N HIS A 222 -7.95 27.79 -10.83
CA HIS A 222 -8.67 27.45 -12.07
C HIS A 222 -8.16 26.38 -13.04
N GLN A 223 -7.09 25.64 -12.76
CA GLN A 223 -6.75 24.51 -13.63
C GLN A 223 -7.51 23.23 -13.24
N VAL A 224 -8.42 22.82 -14.13
CA VAL A 224 -9.02 21.47 -14.16
C VAL A 224 -7.89 20.45 -14.00
N ALA A 225 -8.09 19.45 -13.12
CA ALA A 225 -7.11 18.39 -12.89
C ALA A 225 -6.55 17.89 -14.23
N ALA A 226 -5.25 18.07 -14.45
CA ALA A 226 -4.61 17.88 -15.75
C ALA A 226 -4.88 16.49 -16.36
N HIS A 227 -5.11 15.49 -15.50
CA HIS A 227 -5.23 14.09 -15.91
C HIS A 227 -6.31 13.34 -15.10
N PRO A 228 -7.60 13.64 -15.31
CA PRO A 228 -8.69 13.06 -14.52
C PRO A 228 -8.72 11.52 -14.61
N GLU A 229 -8.28 10.95 -15.73
CA GLU A 229 -8.18 9.50 -15.93
C GLU A 229 -7.14 8.81 -15.03
N GLN A 230 -6.03 9.47 -14.71
CA GLN A 230 -5.02 8.87 -13.82
C GLN A 230 -5.47 8.97 -12.37
N ILE A 231 -6.10 10.10 -12.02
CA ILE A 231 -6.67 10.34 -10.69
C ILE A 231 -7.83 9.38 -10.42
N SER A 232 -8.71 9.13 -11.40
CA SER A 232 -9.80 8.15 -11.26
C SER A 232 -9.26 6.75 -10.98
N LYS A 233 -8.17 6.33 -11.64
CA LYS A 233 -7.50 5.05 -11.40
C LYS A 233 -6.90 4.95 -9.99
N LEU A 234 -6.34 6.03 -9.46
CA LEU A 234 -5.82 6.07 -8.08
C LEU A 234 -6.95 5.90 -7.06
N TYR A 235 -8.06 6.65 -7.20
CA TYR A 235 -9.24 6.48 -6.36
C TYR A 235 -9.80 5.05 -6.45
N PHE A 236 -9.95 4.52 -7.67
CA PHE A 236 -10.44 3.16 -7.87
C PHE A 236 -9.59 2.11 -7.16
N ARG A 237 -8.25 2.21 -7.27
CA ARG A 237 -7.32 1.27 -6.62
C ARG A 237 -7.31 1.43 -5.10
N ARG A 238 -7.37 2.65 -4.57
CA ARG A 238 -7.52 2.90 -3.13
C ARG A 238 -8.82 2.31 -2.59
N GLY A 239 -9.92 2.50 -3.32
CA GLY A 239 -11.23 1.90 -3.00
C GLY A 239 -11.18 0.38 -2.98
N LYS A 240 -10.48 -0.25 -3.93
CA LYS A 240 -10.24 -1.71 -3.92
C LYS A 240 -9.45 -2.16 -2.69
N ALA A 241 -8.36 -1.48 -2.36
CA ALA A 241 -7.56 -1.79 -1.18
C ALA A 241 -8.40 -1.72 0.11
N ARG A 242 -9.11 -0.61 0.31
CA ARG A 242 -10.01 -0.39 1.47
C ARG A 242 -11.14 -1.41 1.53
N LYS A 243 -11.73 -1.78 0.39
CA LYS A 243 -12.74 -2.85 0.31
C LYS A 243 -12.18 -4.18 0.81
N CYS A 244 -10.96 -4.55 0.40
CA CYS A 244 -10.32 -5.78 0.85
C CYS A 244 -9.97 -5.77 2.35
N ARG A 245 -9.69 -4.58 2.91
CA ARG A 245 -9.48 -4.38 4.36
C ARG A 245 -10.77 -4.33 5.19
N GLY A 246 -11.95 -4.36 4.54
CA GLY A 246 -13.25 -4.28 5.21
C GLY A 246 -13.73 -2.86 5.53
N GLU A 247 -13.03 -1.84 5.02
CA GLU A 247 -13.33 -0.42 5.22
C GLU A 247 -14.37 0.08 4.20
N TYR A 248 -15.55 -0.55 4.19
CA TYR A 248 -16.53 -0.40 3.11
C TYR A 248 -17.05 1.04 2.90
N LYS A 249 -17.12 1.84 3.97
CA LYS A 249 -17.57 3.24 3.87
C LYS A 249 -16.56 4.09 3.08
N LEU A 250 -15.28 4.00 3.42
CA LEU A 250 -14.20 4.72 2.73
C LEU A 250 -14.04 4.21 1.29
N ALA A 251 -14.11 2.89 1.10
CA ALA A 251 -14.09 2.29 -0.23
C ALA A 251 -15.21 2.83 -1.13
N LYS A 252 -16.43 2.98 -0.59
CA LYS A 252 -17.56 3.56 -1.31
C LYS A 252 -17.26 4.99 -1.77
N MET A 253 -16.76 5.83 -0.87
CA MET A 253 -16.42 7.23 -1.19
C MET A 253 -15.37 7.31 -2.30
N ASP A 254 -14.33 6.46 -2.24
CA ASP A 254 -13.31 6.42 -3.30
C ASP A 254 -13.89 5.97 -4.65
N PHE A 255 -14.77 4.98 -4.67
CA PHE A 255 -15.42 4.55 -5.92
C PHE A 255 -16.38 5.61 -6.49
N GLU A 256 -17.09 6.36 -5.64
CA GLU A 256 -17.91 7.50 -6.08
C GLU A 256 -17.04 8.59 -6.72
N ARG A 257 -15.91 8.93 -6.10
CA ARG A 257 -14.94 9.87 -6.70
C ARG A 257 -14.34 9.37 -8.01
N ALA A 258 -13.99 8.09 -8.09
CA ALA A 258 -13.52 7.49 -9.34
C ALA A 258 -14.59 7.56 -10.45
N PHE A 259 -15.86 7.34 -10.09
CA PHE A 259 -17.00 7.40 -11.02
C PHE A 259 -17.26 8.82 -11.57
N GLU A 260 -17.06 9.85 -10.74
CA GLU A 260 -17.20 11.25 -11.16
C GLU A 260 -16.12 11.65 -12.18
N LEU A 261 -14.90 11.15 -12.01
CA LEU A 261 -13.74 11.53 -12.83
C LEU A 261 -13.58 10.71 -14.11
N VAL A 262 -14.26 9.55 -14.22
CA VAL A 262 -14.07 8.66 -15.37
C VAL A 262 -14.90 9.11 -16.59
N SER A 263 -14.21 9.27 -17.71
CA SER A 263 -14.83 9.58 -19.01
C SER A 263 -15.18 8.33 -19.81
N ASN A 264 -14.45 7.22 -19.62
CA ASN A 264 -14.64 5.98 -20.36
C ASN A 264 -15.85 5.18 -19.82
N GLU A 265 -16.80 4.87 -20.69
CA GLU A 265 -18.02 4.14 -20.37
C GLU A 265 -17.76 2.70 -19.88
N LEU A 266 -16.75 2.02 -20.42
CA LEU A 266 -16.38 0.68 -19.96
C LEU A 266 -15.87 0.71 -18.51
N GLU A 267 -14.95 1.63 -18.21
CA GLU A 267 -14.42 1.81 -16.86
C GLU A 267 -15.52 2.25 -15.89
N ARG A 268 -16.45 3.11 -16.33
CA ARG A 268 -17.64 3.52 -15.57
C ARG A 268 -18.50 2.32 -15.14
N ARG A 269 -18.76 1.36 -16.04
CA ARG A 269 -19.50 0.13 -15.70
C ARG A 269 -18.75 -0.75 -14.71
N VAL A 270 -17.42 -0.84 -14.83
CA VAL A 270 -16.58 -1.58 -13.88
C VAL A 270 -16.69 -0.95 -12.49
N ILE A 271 -16.55 0.37 -12.38
CA ILE A 271 -16.67 1.10 -11.11
C ILE A 271 -18.08 0.93 -10.51
N GLN A 272 -19.13 1.01 -11.33
CA GLN A 272 -20.51 0.81 -10.89
C GLN A 272 -20.75 -0.62 -10.37
N SER A 273 -20.14 -1.63 -11.01
CA SER A 273 -20.17 -3.01 -10.52
C SER A 273 -19.51 -3.14 -9.15
N GLU A 274 -18.35 -2.51 -8.97
CA GLU A 274 -17.61 -2.50 -7.71
C GLU A 274 -18.38 -1.77 -6.59
N LEU A 275 -19.07 -0.67 -6.90
CA LEU A 275 -19.95 0.03 -5.94
C LEU A 275 -21.06 -0.89 -5.41
N ARG A 276 -21.71 -1.66 -6.30
CA ARG A 276 -22.72 -2.65 -5.88
C ARG A 276 -22.12 -3.73 -4.99
N ASN A 277 -20.94 -4.24 -5.36
CA ASN A 277 -20.21 -5.23 -4.57
C ASN A 277 -19.87 -4.71 -3.15
N VAL A 278 -19.40 -3.47 -3.03
CA VAL A 278 -19.13 -2.84 -1.73
C VAL A 278 -20.40 -2.74 -0.89
N HIS A 279 -21.53 -2.34 -1.49
CA HIS A 279 -22.78 -2.21 -0.78
C HIS A 279 -23.26 -3.56 -0.22
N GLU A 280 -23.19 -4.62 -1.02
CA GLU A 280 -23.54 -5.98 -0.60
C GLU A 280 -22.64 -6.46 0.55
N LYS A 281 -21.32 -6.29 0.43
CA LYS A 281 -20.37 -6.66 1.49
C LYS A 281 -20.57 -5.85 2.77
N ALA A 282 -20.88 -4.56 2.67
CA ALA A 282 -21.20 -3.72 3.82
C ALA A 282 -22.44 -4.22 4.56
N LYS A 283 -23.48 -4.64 3.82
CA LYS A 283 -24.70 -5.22 4.39
C LYS A 283 -24.41 -6.55 5.10
N GLN A 284 -23.64 -7.43 4.47
CA GLN A 284 -23.22 -8.71 5.07
C GLN A 284 -22.38 -8.49 6.33
N ALA A 285 -21.42 -7.57 6.30
CA ALA A 285 -20.60 -7.24 7.46
C ALA A 285 -21.44 -6.75 8.65
N LYS A 286 -22.48 -5.93 8.40
CA LYS A 286 -23.42 -5.48 9.42
C LYS A 286 -24.24 -6.64 10.01
N GLN A 287 -24.73 -7.56 9.17
CA GLN A 287 -25.44 -8.76 9.62
C GLN A 287 -24.55 -9.67 10.48
N ASN A 288 -23.31 -9.89 10.06
CA ASN A 288 -22.32 -10.68 10.82
C ASN A 288 -22.01 -10.03 12.18
N GLN A 289 -21.86 -8.70 12.21
CA GLN A 289 -21.65 -7.98 13.47
C GLN A 289 -22.86 -8.10 14.41
N GLN A 290 -24.09 -8.04 13.88
CA GLN A 290 -25.30 -8.25 14.67
C GLN A 290 -25.38 -9.68 15.23
N HIS A 291 -25.08 -10.68 14.40
CA HIS A 291 -25.04 -12.08 14.81
C HIS A 291 -24.00 -12.30 15.93
N GLN A 292 -22.78 -11.79 15.77
CA GLN A 292 -21.74 -11.88 16.81
C GLN A 292 -22.17 -11.24 18.12
N LYS A 293 -22.82 -10.06 18.07
CA LYS A 293 -23.37 -9.40 19.26
C LYS A 293 -24.46 -10.24 19.93
N GLN A 294 -25.33 -10.89 19.16
CA GLN A 294 -26.38 -11.77 19.70
C GLN A 294 -25.79 -13.03 20.33
N SER A 295 -24.84 -13.70 19.67
CA SER A 295 -24.15 -14.86 20.22
C SER A 295 -23.41 -14.51 21.51
N LEU A 296 -22.74 -13.35 21.57
CA LEU A 296 -22.06 -12.88 22.78
C LEU A 296 -23.06 -12.65 23.92
N ARG A 297 -24.22 -12.04 23.64
CA ARG A 297 -25.30 -11.85 24.63
C ARG A 297 -25.82 -13.19 25.16
N GLN A 298 -26.03 -14.19 24.29
CA GLN A 298 -26.46 -15.53 24.72
C GLN A 298 -25.43 -16.19 25.64
N VAL A 299 -24.14 -16.11 25.32
CA VAL A 299 -23.05 -16.63 26.16
C VAL A 299 -22.95 -15.91 27.51
N MET A 300 -23.24 -14.61 27.55
CA MET A 300 -23.27 -13.87 28.81
C MET A 300 -24.48 -14.26 29.67
N MET A 301 -25.66 -14.43 29.08
CA MET A 301 -26.88 -14.81 29.82
C MET A 301 -26.80 -16.23 30.40
N THR A 302 -26.23 -17.19 29.67
CA THR A 302 -26.09 -18.58 30.17
C THR A 302 -25.15 -18.69 31.36
N LYS A 303 -24.13 -17.82 31.47
CA LYS A 303 -23.22 -17.78 32.63
C LYS A 303 -23.91 -17.38 33.93
N HIS A 304 -25.00 -16.61 33.87
CA HIS A 304 -25.73 -16.18 35.07
C HIS A 304 -26.79 -17.21 35.50
N SER A 305 -27.35 -17.99 34.57
CA SER A 305 -28.36 -18.99 34.89
C SER A 305 -27.80 -20.23 35.62
N ASN A 306 -26.54 -20.62 35.37
CA ASN A 306 -25.96 -21.83 35.96
C ASN A 306 -25.51 -21.71 37.42
N LYS A 307 -25.67 -20.56 38.07
CA LYS A 307 -25.25 -20.37 39.48
C LYS A 307 -26.30 -20.76 40.52
N PHE A 308 -27.56 -20.95 40.14
CA PHE A 308 -28.64 -21.24 41.09
C PHE A 308 -28.98 -22.73 41.27
N ASP A 309 -28.47 -23.63 40.42
CA ASP A 309 -28.82 -25.07 40.48
C ASP A 309 -27.70 -25.98 41.01
N SER A 310 -26.57 -25.43 41.46
CA SER A 310 -25.43 -26.23 41.95
C SER A 310 -25.45 -26.54 43.45
N GLN A 311 -26.59 -26.45 44.14
CA GLN A 311 -26.66 -26.77 45.58
C GLN A 311 -27.13 -28.19 45.94
N ASN A 312 -27.49 -29.10 45.02
CA ASN A 312 -28.11 -30.37 45.49
C ASN A 312 -27.91 -31.67 44.69
N LYS A 313 -26.83 -31.83 43.92
CA LYS A 313 -26.51 -33.17 43.38
C LYS A 313 -25.03 -33.53 43.55
N GLU A 314 -24.74 -34.14 44.69
CA GLU A 314 -23.70 -35.16 44.80
C GLU A 314 -24.02 -36.30 43.81
N VAL A 315 -23.45 -36.23 42.60
CA VAL A 315 -23.33 -37.40 41.74
C VAL A 315 -21.85 -37.67 41.62
N GLY A 316 -21.35 -38.53 42.50
CA GLY A 316 -20.02 -39.08 42.37
C GLY A 316 -19.97 -39.98 41.16
N LEU A 317 -19.05 -39.72 40.22
CA LEU A 317 -18.49 -40.78 39.39
C LEU A 317 -17.21 -40.36 38.63
N PHE A 318 -16.26 -39.69 39.27
CA PHE A 318 -14.85 -39.81 38.84
C PHE A 318 -13.94 -39.75 40.07
N LYS A 319 -13.51 -40.95 40.52
CA LYS A 319 -12.31 -41.10 41.35
C LYS A 319 -11.11 -40.70 40.50
N THR A 320 -10.68 -39.45 40.57
CA THR A 320 -9.32 -39.08 40.21
C THR A 320 -8.42 -39.38 41.40
N GLN A 321 -7.43 -40.25 41.17
CA GLN A 321 -6.32 -40.45 42.09
C GLN A 321 -5.55 -39.12 42.25
N SER A 322 -5.56 -38.64 43.49
CA SER A 322 -4.51 -37.91 44.19
C SER A 322 -3.41 -37.25 43.34
N VAL A 323 -3.45 -35.91 43.26
CA VAL A 323 -2.24 -35.08 43.21
C VAL A 323 -2.38 -33.97 44.26
N PRO A 324 -1.34 -33.67 45.07
CA PRO A 324 -1.48 -32.81 46.24
C PRO A 324 -1.42 -31.32 45.89
N SER A 325 -2.36 -30.58 46.47
CA SER A 325 -2.17 -29.28 47.15
C SER A 325 -1.09 -28.33 46.61
N ARG A 326 -1.53 -27.22 46.02
CA ARG A 326 -0.93 -25.90 46.31
C ARG A 326 -2.02 -24.83 46.40
N LYS A 327 -2.45 -24.61 47.64
CA LYS A 327 -3.08 -23.38 48.10
C LYS A 327 -2.09 -22.20 47.99
N ALA A 328 -2.70 -21.01 48.03
CA ALA A 328 -2.12 -19.68 48.26
C ALA A 328 -1.67 -18.93 46.99
N TYR A 329 -2.60 -18.19 46.38
CA TYR A 329 -2.46 -16.78 45.96
C TYR A 329 -3.85 -16.28 45.49
N SER A 330 -4.73 -15.89 46.40
CA SER A 330 -6.02 -15.25 46.03
C SER A 330 -6.60 -14.36 47.15
N THR A 331 -5.80 -13.42 47.66
CA THR A 331 -6.26 -12.43 48.66
C THR A 331 -5.97 -10.97 48.24
N LEU A 332 -5.82 -10.69 46.94
CA LEU A 332 -5.70 -9.30 46.43
C LEU A 332 -6.65 -9.06 45.24
N ARG A 333 -7.96 -9.20 45.46
CA ARG A 333 -8.96 -8.63 44.54
C ARG A 333 -9.75 -7.56 45.27
N ALA A 334 -9.59 -6.33 44.79
CA ALA A 334 -10.37 -5.17 45.21
C ALA A 334 -11.88 -5.40 44.96
N PRO A 335 -12.76 -4.74 45.74
CA PRO A 335 -14.22 -4.87 45.60
C PRO A 335 -14.66 -4.36 44.23
N ARG A 336 -15.44 -5.16 43.49
CA ARG A 336 -16.10 -4.72 42.27
C ARG A 336 -17.35 -3.90 42.63
N PRO A 337 -17.54 -2.70 42.05
CA PRO A 337 -18.79 -1.96 42.19
C PRO A 337 -19.93 -2.67 41.44
N THR A 338 -21.12 -2.59 42.01
CA THR A 338 -22.37 -3.21 41.56
C THR A 338 -22.86 -2.64 40.22
N GLN A 339 -23.38 -3.53 39.38
CA GLN A 339 -23.49 -3.38 37.92
C GLN A 339 -24.89 -2.94 37.45
N GLU A 340 -25.62 -2.14 38.23
CA GLU A 340 -27.01 -1.75 37.92
C GLU A 340 -27.21 -0.32 37.40
N THR A 341 -26.15 0.47 37.24
CA THR A 341 -26.25 1.85 36.69
C THR A 341 -25.46 2.10 35.40
N ALA A 342 -24.80 1.08 34.83
CA ALA A 342 -23.84 1.26 33.73
C ALA A 342 -24.47 1.35 32.32
N THR A 343 -25.64 0.77 32.07
CA THR A 343 -26.10 0.51 30.69
C THR A 343 -26.90 1.63 30.04
N LYS A 344 -27.29 2.68 30.78
CA LYS A 344 -27.91 3.90 30.20
C LYS A 344 -26.93 5.06 29.97
N LYS A 345 -25.71 5.02 30.52
CA LYS A 345 -24.69 6.06 30.31
C LYS A 345 -23.80 5.80 29.09
N GLU A 346 -23.71 4.58 28.58
CA GLU A 346 -22.67 4.20 27.61
C GLU A 346 -22.91 4.68 26.16
N GLN A 347 -24.13 5.11 25.81
CA GLN A 347 -24.44 5.62 24.46
C GLN A 347 -24.40 7.14 24.32
N GLN A 348 -24.60 7.92 25.40
CA GLN A 348 -24.32 9.36 25.40
C GLN A 348 -22.82 9.67 25.62
N HIS A 349 -22.07 8.75 26.24
CA HIS A 349 -20.67 8.97 26.60
C HIS A 349 -19.67 8.77 25.43
N ASN A 350 -20.10 8.34 24.25
CA ASN A 350 -19.20 8.10 23.12
C ASN A 350 -19.06 9.29 22.17
N GLU A 351 -20.06 10.17 22.07
CA GLU A 351 -19.93 11.47 21.38
C GLU A 351 -19.32 12.52 22.32
N GLU A 352 -19.66 12.49 23.62
CA GLU A 352 -19.04 13.34 24.65
C GLU A 352 -17.59 12.95 25.00
N ARG A 353 -17.10 11.76 24.57
CA ARG A 353 -15.71 11.31 24.78
C ARG A 353 -14.73 11.88 23.76
N GLN A 354 -15.17 12.16 22.53
CA GLN A 354 -14.27 12.75 21.53
C GLN A 354 -13.99 14.23 21.84
N GLU A 355 -14.99 14.98 22.33
CA GLU A 355 -14.76 16.35 22.84
C GLU A 355 -13.99 16.37 24.18
N LYS A 356 -14.21 15.39 25.07
CA LYS A 356 -13.45 15.31 26.34
C LYS A 356 -12.02 14.82 26.20
N ASP A 357 -11.67 14.00 25.21
CA ASP A 357 -10.28 13.55 25.01
C ASP A 357 -9.36 14.69 24.53
N GLU A 358 -9.90 15.73 23.89
CA GLU A 358 -9.16 16.98 23.57
C GLU A 358 -9.04 17.90 24.80
N ASP A 359 -10.04 17.92 25.68
CA ASP A 359 -10.01 18.69 26.94
C ASP A 359 -9.17 18.01 28.05
N LEU A 360 -9.09 16.68 28.07
CA LEU A 360 -8.24 15.91 28.99
C LEU A 360 -6.75 16.04 28.67
N THR A 361 -6.38 16.37 27.42
CA THR A 361 -5.00 16.70 27.08
C THR A 361 -4.48 17.97 27.76
N LEU A 362 -5.38 18.84 28.25
CA LEU A 362 -5.01 20.06 28.98
C LEU A 362 -4.83 19.84 30.51
N GLN A 363 -5.20 18.67 31.05
CA GLN A 363 -5.07 18.38 32.50
C GLN A 363 -4.04 17.29 32.84
N LEU A 364 -3.38 16.69 31.86
CA LEU A 364 -2.32 15.70 32.11
C LEU A 364 -1.09 16.40 32.69
N SER A 365 -0.47 15.79 33.72
CA SER A 365 0.86 16.21 34.11
C SER A 365 1.82 16.03 32.93
N TYR A 366 2.88 16.85 32.85
CA TYR A 366 3.87 16.77 31.77
C TYR A 366 4.40 15.35 31.53
N TRP A 367 4.51 14.54 32.59
CA TRP A 367 4.94 13.14 32.50
C TRP A 367 3.90 12.22 31.88
N GLU A 368 2.63 12.35 32.23
CA GLU A 368 1.54 11.54 31.66
C GLU A 368 1.30 11.92 30.19
N TYR A 369 1.43 13.20 29.85
CA TYR A 369 1.44 13.66 28.46
C TYR A 369 2.58 13.00 27.66
N TYR A 370 3.80 12.99 28.21
CA TYR A 370 4.96 12.36 27.56
C TYR A 370 4.76 10.85 27.37
N LEU A 371 4.23 10.14 28.37
CA LEU A 371 3.89 8.72 28.28
C LEU A 371 2.79 8.44 27.24
N ALA A 372 1.75 9.27 27.18
CA ALA A 372 0.69 9.15 26.18
C ALA A 372 1.25 9.38 24.77
N MET A 373 2.12 10.37 24.59
CA MET A 373 2.80 10.61 23.33
C MET A 373 3.73 9.46 22.94
N ALA A 374 4.57 8.99 23.86
CA ALA A 374 5.43 7.84 23.62
C ALA A 374 4.62 6.58 23.26
N GLY A 375 3.46 6.38 23.89
CA GLY A 375 2.51 5.31 23.55
C GLY A 375 1.92 5.45 22.15
N ARG A 376 1.53 6.67 21.72
CA ARG A 376 1.03 6.93 20.35
C ARG A 376 2.11 6.71 19.30
N VAL A 377 3.33 7.17 19.58
CA VAL A 377 4.50 6.99 18.69
C VAL A 377 4.90 5.52 18.61
N ALA A 378 4.95 4.81 19.74
CA ALA A 378 5.21 3.37 19.76
C ALA A 378 4.11 2.59 19.05
N HIS A 379 2.84 2.96 19.22
CA HIS A 379 1.72 2.36 18.48
C HIS A 379 1.85 2.60 16.97
N TYR A 380 2.20 3.82 16.56
CA TYR A 380 2.46 4.16 15.15
C TYR A 380 3.62 3.34 14.58
N PHE A 381 4.74 3.22 15.31
CA PHE A 381 5.87 2.38 14.91
C PHE A 381 5.52 0.90 14.87
N LEU A 382 4.73 0.38 15.82
CA LEU A 382 4.24 -1.00 15.77
C LEU A 382 3.28 -1.21 14.61
N GLN A 383 2.48 -0.22 14.24
CA GLN A 383 1.65 -0.27 13.03
C GLN A 383 2.48 -0.23 11.75
N LEU A 384 3.63 0.44 11.77
CA LEU A 384 4.56 0.56 10.65
C LEU A 384 5.43 -0.70 10.49
N LEU A 385 5.81 -1.31 11.61
CA LEU A 385 6.74 -2.45 11.71
C LEU A 385 6.02 -3.81 11.83
N GLY A 386 4.76 -3.82 12.27
CA GLY A 386 4.03 -5.03 12.66
C GLY A 386 3.10 -5.62 11.60
N ASP A 387 2.98 -4.99 10.43
CA ASP A 387 2.29 -5.61 9.28
C ASP A 387 3.28 -6.50 8.53
N ASP A 388 3.67 -7.61 9.16
CA ASP A 388 3.94 -8.83 8.41
C ASP A 388 2.60 -9.28 7.81
N ASP A 389 2.17 -8.62 6.73
CA ASP A 389 1.20 -9.14 5.75
C ASP A 389 1.67 -10.51 5.17
N GLY A 390 2.86 -10.98 5.57
CA GLY A 390 3.44 -12.30 5.29
C GLY A 390 2.63 -13.51 5.76
N GLY A 391 1.61 -13.32 6.61
CA GLY A 391 0.71 -14.41 7.03
C GLY A 391 -0.09 -15.09 5.90
N GLY A 392 -0.14 -14.46 4.71
CA GLY A 392 -0.83 -15.01 3.54
C GLY A 392 0.01 -15.88 2.60
N TYR A 393 1.34 -15.88 2.70
CA TYR A 393 2.21 -16.50 1.68
C TYR A 393 2.07 -18.05 1.59
N GLN A 394 1.68 -18.73 2.67
CA GLN A 394 1.55 -20.20 2.64
C GLN A 394 0.21 -20.71 2.07
N ALA A 395 -0.86 -19.92 2.09
CA ALA A 395 -2.17 -20.39 1.62
C ALA A 395 -2.35 -20.30 0.08
N ASN A 396 -1.52 -19.53 -0.63
CA ASN A 396 -1.75 -19.19 -2.04
C ASN A 396 -0.84 -19.87 -3.08
N ARG A 397 0.19 -20.66 -2.68
CA ARG A 397 0.84 -21.57 -3.65
C ARG A 397 -0.16 -22.58 -4.22
N SER A 398 -1.18 -22.95 -3.44
CA SER A 398 -2.20 -23.94 -3.81
C SER A 398 -3.24 -23.43 -4.81
N SER A 399 -3.53 -22.12 -4.83
CA SER A 399 -4.56 -21.54 -5.71
C SER A 399 -4.02 -21.25 -7.11
N ASN A 400 -2.78 -20.75 -7.24
CA ASN A 400 -2.15 -20.56 -8.56
C ASN A 400 -1.76 -21.89 -9.25
N GLN A 401 -1.46 -22.96 -8.50
CA GLN A 401 -1.26 -24.30 -9.09
C GLN A 401 -2.55 -24.87 -9.68
N ARG A 402 -3.73 -24.55 -9.11
CA ARG A 402 -5.01 -25.03 -9.62
C ARG A 402 -5.39 -24.44 -10.98
N ASN A 403 -5.03 -23.18 -11.25
CA ASN A 403 -5.28 -22.56 -12.55
C ASN A 403 -4.32 -23.10 -13.63
N LYS A 404 -3.06 -23.38 -13.29
CA LYS A 404 -2.12 -24.04 -14.22
C LYS A 404 -2.56 -25.46 -14.61
N LEU A 405 -3.03 -26.26 -13.66
CA LEU A 405 -3.53 -27.62 -13.93
C LEU A 405 -4.86 -27.67 -14.70
N ALA A 406 -5.59 -26.55 -14.78
CA ALA A 406 -6.81 -26.45 -15.57
C ALA A 406 -6.52 -26.13 -17.04
N GLU A 407 -5.45 -25.38 -17.33
CA GLU A 407 -5.02 -25.10 -18.71
C GLU A 407 -4.29 -26.29 -19.33
N GLU A 408 -3.51 -27.05 -18.55
CA GLU A 408 -2.78 -28.25 -19.04
C GLU A 408 -3.69 -29.47 -19.33
N LYS A 409 -5.00 -29.36 -19.07
CA LYS A 409 -6.00 -30.41 -19.40
C LYS A 409 -6.84 -30.09 -20.63
N LEU A 410 -6.55 -28.98 -21.31
CA LEU A 410 -7.26 -28.54 -22.51
C LEU A 410 -6.38 -28.59 -23.77
N ASP A 411 -5.11 -28.95 -23.63
CA ASP A 411 -4.23 -29.45 -24.70
C ASP A 411 -4.08 -30.98 -24.56
#